data_AF-A0A353YYT1-F1
#
_entry.id   AF-A0A353YYT1-F1
#
_cell.length_a   1.000
_cell.length_b   1.000
_cell.length_c   1.000
_cell.angle_alpha   90.00
_cell.angle_beta   90.00
_cell.angle_gamma   90.00
#
_symmetry.space_group_name_H-M   'P 1'
#
loop_
_entity.id
_entity.type
_entity.pdbx_description
1 polymer ?
#
loop_
_entity_poly.entity_id
_entity_poly.type
_entity_poly.pdbx_seq_one_letter_code
_entity_poly.pdbx_strand_id
1 'polypeptide(L)' 'METAICPNTPKCPIFNGILEGTQYTSTYKRLYCEAGKAGREKCMRYKVATAVGKCPPKVLPNSTKSMEEIISDMRAAGEI' A
#
# COMPACT_ATOMS: atom_id res chain seq x y z
N MET A 1 -16.15 13.51 10.05
CA MET A 1 -15.96 12.04 10.07
C MET A 1 -14.65 11.76 9.37
N GLU A 2 -13.58 11.52 10.12
CA GLU A 2 -12.30 11.13 9.55
C GLU A 2 -12.49 9.79 8.87
N THR A 3 -12.42 9.75 7.54
CA THR A 3 -12.52 8.50 6.78
C THR A 3 -11.41 7.56 7.24
N ALA A 4 -11.77 6.64 8.13
CA ALA A 4 -10.86 5.67 8.76
C ALA A 4 -10.21 4.75 7.74
N ILE A 5 -10.80 4.62 6.55
CA ILE A 5 -10.39 3.75 5.45
C ILE A 5 -9.46 4.52 4.49
N CYS A 6 -8.32 3.92 4.15
CA CYS A 6 -7.35 4.52 3.23
C CYS A 6 -8.02 4.89 1.88
N PRO A 7 -7.87 6.12 1.35
CA PRO A 7 -8.49 6.52 0.07
C PRO A 7 -7.92 5.74 -1.12
N ASN A 8 -6.74 5.13 -0.95
CA ASN A 8 -6.12 4.26 -1.96
C ASN A 8 -6.66 2.82 -1.92
N THR A 9 -7.51 2.45 -0.96
CA THR A 9 -8.09 1.09 -0.87
C THR A 9 -8.77 0.61 -2.16
N PRO A 10 -9.64 1.40 -2.84
CA PRO A 10 -10.27 0.95 -4.09
C PRO A 10 -9.32 0.91 -5.30
N LYS A 11 -8.23 1.68 -5.29
CA LYS A 11 -7.22 1.70 -6.37
C LYS A 11 -5.96 0.92 -6.02
N CYS A 12 -5.94 0.20 -4.90
CA CYS A 12 -4.72 -0.38 -4.36
C CYS A 12 -4.33 -1.60 -5.21
N PRO A 13 -3.17 -1.60 -5.88
CA PRO A 13 -2.80 -2.73 -6.76
C PRO A 13 -2.56 -4.07 -6.04
N ILE A 14 -2.52 -4.08 -4.70
CA ILE A 14 -2.58 -5.31 -3.91
C ILE A 14 -3.99 -5.90 -3.94
N PHE A 15 -5.03 -5.09 -3.81
CA PHE A 15 -6.41 -5.57 -3.79
C PHE A 15 -6.98 -5.82 -5.19
N ASN A 16 -6.50 -5.08 -6.20
CA ASN A 16 -6.82 -5.28 -7.62
C ASN A 16 -5.74 -6.08 -8.38
N GLY A 17 -5.01 -6.93 -7.68
CA GLY A 17 -3.88 -7.65 -8.25
C GLY A 17 -3.47 -8.81 -7.35
N ILE A 18 -2.36 -8.66 -6.63
CA ILE A 18 -1.68 -9.76 -5.91
C ILE A 18 -2.58 -10.50 -4.92
N LEU A 19 -3.49 -9.80 -4.24
CA LEU A 19 -4.41 -10.37 -3.24
C LEU A 19 -5.86 -10.42 -3.73
N GLU A 20 -6.15 -10.05 -4.98
CA GLU A 20 -7.51 -10.09 -5.53
C GLU A 20 -8.09 -11.51 -5.39
N GLY A 21 -9.28 -11.62 -4.81
CA GLY A 21 -9.95 -12.90 -4.55
C GLY A 21 -9.41 -13.74 -3.39
N THR A 22 -8.35 -13.29 -2.70
CA THR A 22 -7.81 -14.02 -1.55
C THR A 22 -8.37 -13.53 -0.20
N GLN A 23 -8.51 -14.45 0.76
CA GLN A 23 -8.92 -14.16 2.14
C GLN A 23 -8.00 -13.13 2.85
N TYR A 24 -6.75 -13.00 2.39
CA TYR A 24 -5.79 -12.03 2.90
C TYR A 24 -6.19 -10.59 2.59
N THR A 25 -6.98 -10.34 1.55
CA THR A 25 -7.47 -8.99 1.22
C THR A 25 -8.20 -8.35 2.40
N SER A 26 -9.12 -9.08 3.03
CA SER A 26 -9.87 -8.59 4.19
C SER A 26 -8.95 -8.36 5.41
N THR A 27 -7.99 -9.27 5.64
CA THR A 27 -7.01 -9.14 6.73
C THR A 27 -6.10 -7.94 6.55
N TYR A 28 -5.57 -7.72 5.34
CA TYR A 28 -4.73 -6.56 5.04
C TYR A 28 -5.53 -5.24 5.08
N LYS A 29 -6.80 -5.24 4.66
CA LYS A 29 -7.69 -4.09 4.85
C LYS A 29 -7.82 -3.75 6.33
N ARG A 30 -8.12 -4.74 7.18
CA ARG A 30 -8.23 -4.51 8.63
C ARG A 30 -6.94 -4.01 9.25
N LEU A 31 -5.81 -4.64 8.93
CA LEU A 31 -4.51 -4.33 9.56
C LEU A 31 -3.93 -2.98 9.15
N TYR A 32 -4.13 -2.55 7.90
CA TYR A 32 -3.44 -1.38 7.35
C TYR A 32 -4.40 -0.25 6.94
N CYS A 33 -5.59 -0.59 6.42
CA CYS A 33 -6.53 0.39 5.92
C CYS A 33 -7.55 0.82 6.98
N GLU A 34 -8.07 -0.10 7.81
CA GLU A 34 -9.09 0.17 8.84
C GLU A 34 -8.49 0.45 10.22
N ALA A 35 -7.23 0.09 10.47
CA ALA A 35 -6.51 0.39 11.71
C ALA A 35 -6.08 1.87 11.84
N GLY A 36 -6.75 2.78 11.13
CA GLY A 36 -6.52 4.22 11.19
C GLY A 36 -5.11 4.64 10.77
N LYS A 37 -4.63 5.77 11.34
CA LYS A 37 -3.33 6.35 11.00
C LYS A 37 -2.17 5.41 11.33
N ALA A 38 -2.23 4.72 12.47
CA ALA A 38 -1.21 3.76 12.89
C ALA A 38 -1.07 2.56 11.92
N GLY A 39 -2.19 2.05 11.39
CA GLY A 39 -2.16 1.02 10.35
C GLY A 39 -1.57 1.52 9.04
N ARG A 40 -1.94 2.74 8.63
CA ARG A 40 -1.42 3.37 7.41
C ARG A 40 0.08 3.65 7.50
N GLU A 41 0.56 4.06 8.67
CA GLU A 41 1.99 4.24 8.92
C GLU A 41 2.77 2.92 8.96
N LYS A 42 2.11 1.77 9.12
CA LYS A 42 2.75 0.45 8.94
C LYS A 42 2.75 0.00 7.47
N CYS A 43 1.90 0.59 6.64
CA CYS A 43 1.82 0.27 5.23
C CYS A 43 2.96 0.97 4.46
N MET A 44 4.00 0.23 4.11
CA MET A 44 5.11 0.78 3.29
C MET A 44 4.60 1.42 2.00
N ARG A 45 3.59 0.84 1.36
CA ARG A 45 2.98 1.37 0.13
C ARG A 45 2.30 2.70 0.34
N TYR A 46 1.70 2.93 1.51
CA TYR A 46 1.08 4.21 1.84
C TYR A 46 2.13 5.28 2.08
N LYS A 47 3.25 4.93 2.74
CA LYS A 47 4.39 5.85 2.90
C LYS A 47 4.99 6.24 1.56
N VAL A 48 5.23 5.26 0.69
CA VAL A 48 5.72 5.50 -0.66
C VAL A 48 4.72 6.33 -1.46
N ALA A 49 3.44 5.99 -1.47
CA ALA A 49 2.40 6.79 -2.13
C ALA A 49 2.28 8.22 -1.57
N THR A 50 2.60 8.43 -0.30
CA THR A 50 2.65 9.79 0.28
C THR A 50 3.88 10.56 -0.20
N ALA A 51 5.00 9.87 -0.44
CA ALA A 51 6.25 10.48 -0.91
C ALA A 51 6.27 10.74 -2.43
N VAL A 52 5.80 9.79 -3.24
CA VAL A 52 5.84 9.84 -4.72
C VAL A 52 4.46 10.04 -5.36
N GLY A 53 3.37 10.11 -4.58
CA GLY A 53 2.02 10.29 -5.11
C GLY A 53 1.41 9.04 -5.77
N LYS A 54 2.19 7.97 -5.98
CA LYS A 54 1.76 6.73 -6.66
C LYS A 54 2.00 5.50 -5.78
N CYS A 55 1.05 4.56 -5.79
CA CYS A 55 1.11 3.35 -4.98
C CYS A 55 1.84 2.23 -5.72
N PRO A 56 2.93 1.65 -5.17
CA PRO A 56 3.68 0.58 -5.84
C PRO A 56 2.81 -0.68 -6.05
N PRO A 57 2.74 -1.24 -7.27
CA PRO A 57 1.91 -2.40 -7.55
C PRO A 57 2.51 -3.73 -7.14
N LYS A 58 3.84 -3.86 -7.19
CA LYS A 58 4.54 -5.12 -6.89
C LYS A 58 4.90 -5.33 -5.42
N VAL A 59 4.74 -4.32 -4.57
CA VAL A 59 5.23 -4.36 -3.19
C VAL A 59 4.09 -4.61 -2.21
N LEU A 60 4.26 -5.57 -1.30
CA LEU A 60 3.32 -5.83 -0.21
C LEU A 60 3.45 -4.77 0.91
N PRO A 61 2.38 -4.45 1.64
CA PRO A 61 2.44 -3.44 2.69
C PRO A 61 3.29 -3.87 3.90
N ASN A 62 3.57 -5.17 4.06
CA ASN A 62 4.51 -5.74 5.03
C ASN A 62 5.93 -5.98 4.46
N SER A 63 6.26 -5.41 3.30
CA SER A 63 7.58 -5.64 2.70
C SER A 63 8.69 -5.20 3.65
N THR A 64 9.72 -6.04 3.76
CA THR A 64 10.97 -5.73 4.50
C THR A 64 11.86 -4.75 3.76
N LYS A 65 11.53 -4.40 2.51
CA LYS A 65 12.25 -3.39 1.73
C LYS A 65 12.02 -2.00 2.33
N SER A 66 13.10 -1.22 2.43
CA SER A 66 13.03 0.18 2.82
C SER A 66 12.23 1.01 1.82
N MET A 67 11.67 2.14 2.26
CA MET A 67 10.92 3.05 1.38
C MET A 67 11.76 3.48 0.17
N GLU A 68 13.05 3.75 0.36
CA GLU A 68 13.99 4.15 -0.69
C GLU A 68 14.19 3.06 -1.75
N GLU A 69 14.34 1.80 -1.33
CA GLU A 69 14.44 0.66 -2.24
C GLU A 69 13.17 0.51 -3.09
N ILE A 70 12.00 0.72 -2.48
CA ILE A 70 10.73 0.66 -3.19
C ILE A 70 10.59 1.80 -4.19
N ILE A 71 10.99 3.02 -3.82
CA ILE A 71 10.99 4.18 -4.72
C ILE A 71 11.97 3.95 -5.88
N SER A 72 13.15 3.39 -5.60
CA SER A 72 14.16 3.05 -6.59
C SER A 72 13.64 2.00 -7.57
N ASP A 73 12.97 0.94 -7.08
CA ASP A 73 12.32 -0.09 -7.90
C ASP A 73 11.19 0.50 -8.77
N MET A 74 10.38 1.41 -8.23
CA MET A 74 9.34 2.12 -8.99
C MET A 74 9.92 3.01 -10.09
N ARG A 75 11.02 3.71 -9.80
CA ARG A 75 11.74 4.55 -10.76
C ARG A 75 12.39 3.71 -11.86
N ALA A 76 12.99 2.59 -11.50
CA ALA A 76 13.59 1.63 -12.43
C ALA A 76 12.52 0.96 -13.31
N ALA A 77 11.32 0.73 -12.77
CA ALA A 77 10.17 0.20 -13.50
C ALA A 77 9.48 1.24 -14.41
N GLY A 78 9.90 2.51 -14.37
CA GLY A 78 9.28 3.59 -15.16
C GLY A 78 7.87 3.96 -14.71
N GLU A 79 7.51 3.64 -13.45
CA GLU A 79 6.18 3.94 -12.92
C GLU A 79 6.07 5.35 -12.32
N ILE A 80 7.21 5.97 -12.02
CA ILE A 80 7.37 7.35 -11.53
C ILE A 80 8.62 7.99 -12.12
#